data_AF-A0A9R0IKH5-F1
#
_entry.id   AF-A0A9R0IKH5-F1
#
_cell.length_a   1.000
_cell.length_b   1.000
_cell.length_c   1.000
_cell.angle_alpha   90.00
_cell.angle_beta   90.00
_cell.angle_gamma   90.00
#
_symmetry.space_group_name_H-M   'P 1'
#
loop_
_entity.id
_entity.type
_entity.pdbx_description
1 polymer ?
#
loop_
_entity_poly.entity_id
_entity_poly.type
_entity_poly.pdbx_seq_one_letter_code
_entity_poly.pdbx_strand_id
1 'polypeptide(L)'
;MDNGNKEWWMAAKWSEEYERGINEYIKRAFSTKSEGNQFCCPCGSCHYRYWCDEKVVRYHLVCNGFVPRADKLSELGMHFEREIPTLDADERSNQDDLDDDLVGLLHDAHDAFREGPNDECDQELTNGAYADIADLVREAFPDAKLPKSFNEAKSALKVLGLNYTKIDACPNDCMLYWEENANATSCHVCDMPRWKSNDTENDTPLENGKIHRIPKKILRYFPIKRRLQRLFMCQETASYMTWHTSGRENDHLLQHQVDGKAWKEFDSLYPNFAEDPRNVKLGLATDGFSPFNSMSIAHSTWPVILINYNLPPCMDDYEARDLKELLEFGLETYDSSSNQRFDMRAALMTTVSDFPAYAMLSGWSTKGYFACPDCHYDTDLERLPCSNKNCYRATRRFLDPGHPWRYNKRNFDGVIEERSEPIPLKGTDVEYVLRDFPNEFGKNQKKRKGDEDDPIPWRKMSILFQLPYGSIVRISIIST
;
A
#
# COMPACT_ATOMS: atom_id res chain seq x y z
N MET A 1 47.88 21.08 5.40
CA MET A 1 47.97 19.85 4.61
C MET A 1 47.62 18.72 5.56
N ASP A 2 46.34 18.40 5.64
CA ASP A 2 45.83 17.21 6.31
C ASP A 2 44.80 16.64 5.35
N ASN A 3 45.23 15.64 4.58
CA ASN A 3 44.40 14.94 3.63
C ASN A 3 43.67 13.87 4.43
N GLY A 4 42.58 14.25 5.12
CA GLY A 4 41.70 13.29 5.76
C GLY A 4 41.28 12.27 4.71
N ASN A 5 41.65 11.00 4.92
CA ASN A 5 41.32 9.90 4.02
C ASN A 5 39.79 9.78 3.91
N LYS A 6 39.17 10.51 2.97
CA LYS A 6 37.82 10.21 2.52
C LYS A 6 37.88 8.83 1.87
N GLU A 7 37.15 7.89 2.45
CA GLU A 7 37.06 6.54 1.91
C GLU A 7 36.43 6.61 0.51
N TRP A 8 37.10 6.05 -0.50
CA TRP A 8 36.69 6.20 -1.90
C TRP A 8 35.29 5.65 -2.18
N TRP A 9 34.80 4.70 -1.38
CA TRP A 9 33.46 4.13 -1.50
C TRP A 9 32.35 5.05 -0.98
N MET A 10 32.70 6.14 -0.29
CA MET A 10 31.77 7.23 0.07
C MET A 10 31.75 8.36 -0.98
N ALA A 11 32.65 8.31 -1.98
CA ALA A 11 32.63 9.27 -3.07
C ALA A 11 31.45 9.01 -4.02
N ALA A 12 30.98 10.05 -4.72
CA ALA A 12 29.87 9.92 -5.67
C ALA A 12 30.18 8.84 -6.72
N LYS A 13 29.19 8.00 -7.07
CA LYS A 13 29.38 6.84 -7.96
C LYS A 13 29.92 7.19 -9.36
N TRP A 14 29.69 8.42 -9.81
CA TRP A 14 30.18 8.96 -11.08
C TRP A 14 31.52 9.70 -10.97
N SER A 15 32.13 9.77 -9.78
CA SER A 15 33.42 10.43 -9.56
C SER A 15 34.60 9.54 -9.99
N GLU A 16 35.66 10.18 -10.51
CA GLU A 16 36.92 9.49 -10.83
C GLU A 16 37.54 8.83 -9.58
N GLU A 17 37.28 9.38 -8.39
CA GLU A 17 37.73 8.83 -7.11
C GLU A 17 37.09 7.47 -6.81
N TYR A 18 35.78 7.36 -7.02
CA TYR A 18 35.02 6.11 -6.85
C TYR A 18 35.43 5.06 -7.89
N GLU A 19 35.60 5.46 -9.15
CA GLU A 19 36.03 4.54 -10.21
C GLU A 19 37.45 4.01 -9.98
N ARG A 20 38.39 4.89 -9.57
CA ARG A 20 39.75 4.50 -9.21
C ARG A 20 39.75 3.52 -8.03
N GLY A 21 38.92 3.78 -7.04
CA GLY A 21 38.75 2.92 -5.87
C GLY A 21 38.21 1.52 -6.20
N ILE A 22 37.19 1.42 -7.07
CA ILE A 22 36.68 0.13 -7.58
C ILE A 22 37.80 -0.66 -8.25
N ASN A 23 38.56 -0.02 -9.15
CA ASN A 23 39.62 -0.70 -9.89
C ASN A 23 40.73 -1.21 -8.97
N GLU A 24 41.10 -0.43 -7.96
CA GLU A 24 42.10 -0.83 -6.97
C GLU A 24 41.60 -2.01 -6.11
N TYR A 25 40.33 -1.96 -5.67
CA TYR A 25 39.72 -3.04 -4.90
C TYR A 25 39.64 -4.34 -5.71
N ILE A 26 39.14 -4.30 -6.95
CA ILE A 26 39.03 -5.46 -7.83
C ILE A 26 40.41 -6.08 -8.04
N LYS A 27 41.42 -5.26 -8.33
CA LYS A 27 42.80 -5.72 -8.53
C LYS A 27 43.36 -6.42 -7.30
N ARG A 28 43.11 -5.89 -6.09
CA ARG A 28 43.53 -6.50 -4.82
C ARG A 28 42.78 -7.80 -4.54
N ALA A 29 41.45 -7.81 -4.73
CA ALA A 29 40.61 -8.98 -4.51
C ALA A 29 41.00 -10.17 -5.40
N PHE A 30 41.30 -9.91 -6.69
CA PHE A 30 41.81 -10.94 -7.59
C PHE A 30 43.20 -11.45 -7.21
N SER A 31 44.06 -10.58 -6.69
CA SER A 31 45.43 -10.99 -6.34
C SER A 31 45.48 -11.87 -5.09
N THR A 32 44.46 -11.81 -4.22
CA THR A 32 44.51 -12.43 -2.88
C THR A 32 43.43 -13.50 -2.65
N LYS A 33 42.26 -13.39 -3.29
CA LYS A 33 41.05 -14.17 -2.93
C LYS A 33 40.26 -14.73 -4.12
N SER A 34 40.79 -14.67 -5.35
CA SER A 34 40.12 -15.29 -6.48
C SER A 34 40.28 -16.82 -6.47
N GLU A 35 39.18 -17.54 -6.68
CA GLU A 35 39.20 -18.95 -7.06
C GLU A 35 38.95 -19.01 -8.57
N GLY A 36 40.00 -19.26 -9.35
CA GLY A 36 39.94 -19.16 -10.80
C GLY A 36 39.75 -17.72 -11.28
N ASN A 37 38.75 -17.46 -12.13
CA ASN A 37 38.46 -16.13 -12.67
C ASN A 37 37.31 -15.41 -11.93
N GLN A 38 37.01 -15.82 -10.69
CA GLN A 38 35.86 -15.31 -9.94
C GLN A 38 36.23 -14.99 -8.49
N PHE A 39 35.54 -14.01 -7.90
CA PHE A 39 35.59 -13.71 -6.47
C PHE A 39 34.23 -13.21 -5.97
N CYS A 40 34.00 -13.21 -4.66
CA CYS A 40 32.74 -12.76 -4.06
C CYS A 40 32.46 -11.28 -4.32
N CYS A 41 31.33 -10.98 -4.96
CA CYS A 41 30.94 -9.61 -5.31
C CYS A 41 30.44 -8.83 -4.07
N PRO A 42 31.05 -7.68 -3.72
CA PRO A 42 30.70 -6.92 -2.52
C PRO A 42 29.63 -5.84 -2.76
N CYS A 43 28.88 -5.92 -3.86
CA CYS A 43 27.88 -4.91 -4.18
C CYS A 43 26.61 -5.04 -3.34
N GLY A 44 25.78 -4.00 -3.34
CA GLY A 44 24.49 -3.98 -2.63
C GLY A 44 23.51 -5.09 -3.05
N SER A 45 23.59 -5.63 -4.26
CA SER A 45 22.72 -6.75 -4.65
C SER A 45 23.29 -8.12 -4.25
N CYS A 46 24.61 -8.26 -4.20
CA CYS A 46 25.27 -9.55 -4.01
C CYS A 46 25.71 -9.81 -2.57
N HIS A 47 26.03 -8.79 -1.78
CA HIS A 47 26.48 -8.89 -0.38
C HIS A 47 27.50 -10.00 -0.09
N TYR A 48 28.50 -10.18 -0.98
CA TYR A 48 29.52 -11.24 -0.95
C TYR A 48 28.96 -12.69 -0.97
N ARG A 49 27.72 -12.90 -1.41
CA ARG A 49 27.10 -14.23 -1.51
C ARG A 49 27.37 -14.93 -2.84
N TYR A 50 27.64 -14.16 -3.88
CA TYR A 50 27.79 -14.66 -5.25
C TYR A 50 29.22 -14.45 -5.77
N TRP A 51 29.77 -15.50 -6.37
CA TRP A 51 31.05 -15.49 -7.06
C TRP A 51 30.84 -15.02 -8.49
N CYS A 52 31.50 -13.91 -8.84
CA CYS A 52 31.34 -13.28 -10.15
C CYS A 52 32.72 -13.00 -10.75
N ASP A 53 32.78 -12.95 -12.09
CA ASP A 53 33.97 -12.55 -12.81
C ASP A 53 34.20 -11.03 -12.74
N GLU A 54 35.41 -10.62 -13.12
CA GLU A 54 35.88 -9.23 -12.98
C GLU A 54 34.94 -8.21 -13.60
N LYS A 55 34.44 -8.50 -14.80
CA LYS A 55 33.60 -7.58 -15.57
C LYS A 55 32.24 -7.41 -14.90
N VAL A 56 31.67 -8.52 -14.44
CA VAL A 56 30.37 -8.53 -13.74
C VAL A 56 30.49 -7.83 -12.39
N VAL A 57 31.55 -8.07 -11.62
CA VAL A 57 31.75 -7.35 -10.35
C VAL A 57 31.91 -5.86 -10.57
N ARG A 58 32.69 -5.42 -11.57
CA ARG A 58 32.84 -3.99 -11.88
C ARG A 58 31.49 -3.36 -12.22
N TYR A 59 30.70 -4.00 -13.09
CA TYR A 59 29.35 -3.53 -13.44
C TYR A 59 28.46 -3.41 -12.19
N HIS A 60 28.44 -4.43 -11.34
CA HIS A 60 27.66 -4.42 -10.11
C HIS A 60 28.10 -3.35 -9.11
N LEU A 61 29.39 -3.02 -9.01
CA LEU A 61 29.87 -1.97 -8.11
C LEU A 61 29.55 -0.56 -8.60
N VAL A 62 29.45 -0.38 -9.92
CA VAL A 62 28.99 0.88 -10.52
C VAL A 62 27.48 1.05 -10.31
N CYS A 63 26.68 0.04 -10.60
CA CYS A 63 25.22 0.12 -10.48
C CYS A 63 24.75 0.08 -9.02
N ASN A 64 25.20 -0.92 -8.26
CA ASN A 64 24.63 -1.29 -6.96
C ASN A 64 25.47 -0.81 -5.76
N GLY A 65 26.54 -0.05 -6.00
CA GLY A 65 27.39 0.48 -4.94
C GLY A 65 28.32 -0.56 -4.30
N PHE A 66 29.37 -0.10 -3.62
CA PHE A 66 30.27 -0.93 -2.82
C PHE A 66 29.81 -0.98 -1.36
N VAL A 67 29.63 -2.16 -0.78
CA VAL A 67 29.24 -2.33 0.63
C VAL A 67 30.45 -2.76 1.45
N PRO A 68 31.09 -1.85 2.22
CA PRO A 68 32.26 -2.19 3.01
C PRO A 68 31.89 -3.15 4.14
N ARG A 69 32.67 -4.21 4.30
CA ARG A 69 32.63 -5.12 5.46
C ARG A 69 33.99 -5.18 6.12
N ALA A 70 34.06 -4.80 7.39
CA ALA A 70 35.31 -4.68 8.13
C ALA A 70 36.10 -6.01 8.21
N ASP A 71 35.41 -7.14 8.34
CA ASP A 71 36.00 -8.49 8.30
C ASP A 71 36.61 -8.82 6.93
N LYS A 72 35.96 -8.40 5.84
CA LYS A 72 36.41 -8.67 4.46
C LYS A 72 37.48 -7.70 3.97
N LEU A 73 37.46 -6.45 4.44
CA LEU A 73 38.47 -5.43 4.12
C LEU A 73 39.79 -5.69 4.86
N SER A 74 39.72 -6.13 6.13
CA SER A 74 40.90 -6.51 6.89
C SER A 74 41.61 -7.75 6.32
N GLU A 75 40.85 -8.72 5.79
CA GLU A 75 41.40 -9.86 5.03
C GLU A 75 42.17 -9.45 3.75
N LEU A 76 41.92 -8.24 3.23
CA LEU A 76 42.58 -7.66 2.05
C LEU A 76 43.68 -6.64 2.44
N GLY A 77 44.03 -6.56 3.73
CA GLY A 77 45.05 -5.63 4.25
C GLY A 77 44.62 -4.16 4.27
N MET A 78 43.30 -3.90 4.28
CA MET A 78 42.74 -2.54 4.35
C MET A 78 42.24 -2.28 5.79
N HIS A 79 42.91 -1.39 6.54
CA HIS A 79 42.55 -0.98 7.91
C HIS A 79 41.76 0.34 7.92
N PHE A 80 40.81 0.49 8.86
CA PHE A 80 40.05 1.73 9.07
C PHE A 80 39.78 2.00 10.57
N GLU A 81 39.84 3.28 10.95
CA GLU A 81 39.41 3.84 12.24
C GLU A 81 38.20 4.75 12.01
N ARG A 82 37.13 4.53 12.76
CA ARG A 82 35.84 5.21 12.60
C ARG A 82 35.83 6.52 13.39
N GLU A 83 35.94 7.67 12.72
CA GLU A 83 35.61 8.97 13.32
C GLU A 83 34.15 9.33 13.04
N ILE A 84 33.44 9.81 14.07
CA ILE A 84 32.04 10.26 14.01
C ILE A 84 32.06 11.79 13.90
N PRO A 85 31.62 12.39 12.78
CA PRO A 85 31.49 13.84 12.69
C PRO A 85 30.23 14.30 13.44
N THR A 86 30.42 15.17 14.44
CA THR A 86 29.37 16.01 15.01
C THR A 86 29.06 17.14 14.02
N LEU A 87 27.83 17.22 13.52
CA LEU A 87 27.36 18.37 12.74
C LEU A 87 26.42 19.21 13.60
N ASP A 88 26.77 20.47 13.75
CA ASP A 88 26.01 21.51 14.43
C ASP A 88 24.70 21.79 13.68
N ALA A 89 23.60 21.74 14.40
CA ALA A 89 22.26 22.08 13.91
C ALA A 89 21.96 23.54 14.24
N ASP A 90 22.01 24.41 13.24
CA ASP A 90 21.37 25.71 13.29
C ASP A 90 20.87 26.06 11.89
N GLU A 91 19.56 25.88 11.67
CA GLU A 91 18.75 26.77 10.84
C GLU A 91 17.27 26.53 11.13
N ARG A 92 16.66 27.48 11.85
CA ARG A 92 15.22 27.49 12.16
C ARG A 92 14.44 27.69 10.87
N SER A 93 13.78 26.63 10.41
CA SER A 93 12.70 26.70 9.42
C SER A 93 11.34 26.59 10.13
N ASN A 94 10.30 27.16 9.50
CA ASN A 94 8.97 27.37 10.07
C ASN A 94 8.39 26.11 10.74
N GLN A 95 7.97 26.26 12.00
CA GLN A 95 7.55 25.20 12.91
C GLN A 95 6.26 24.44 12.48
N ASP A 96 5.55 24.90 11.44
CA ASP A 96 4.26 24.35 11.01
C ASP A 96 4.37 23.02 10.21
N ASP A 97 5.54 22.69 9.67
CA ASP A 97 5.75 21.51 8.79
C ASP A 97 6.61 20.40 9.43
N LEU A 98 7.23 20.62 10.60
CA LEU A 98 8.16 19.67 11.24
C LEU A 98 7.51 18.34 11.70
N ASP A 99 6.19 18.30 11.82
CA ASP A 99 5.44 17.13 12.32
C ASP A 99 4.67 16.39 11.19
N ASP A 100 4.82 16.82 9.93
CA ASP A 100 4.10 16.25 8.78
C ASP A 100 5.01 15.38 7.90
N ASP A 101 5.49 14.29 8.49
CA ASP A 101 6.32 13.29 7.81
C ASP A 101 5.52 12.46 6.79
N LEU A 102 5.02 13.09 5.72
CA LEU A 102 4.39 12.40 4.60
C LEU A 102 5.42 11.69 3.74
N VAL A 103 6.58 12.30 3.58
CA VAL A 103 7.66 11.80 2.75
C VAL A 103 8.17 10.48 3.32
N GLY A 104 8.43 10.41 4.63
CA GLY A 104 8.75 9.16 5.32
C GLY A 104 7.64 8.12 5.22
N LEU A 105 6.36 8.49 5.42
CA LEU A 105 5.27 7.51 5.22
C LEU A 105 5.16 6.97 3.78
N LEU A 106 5.44 7.79 2.77
CA LEU A 106 5.43 7.36 1.37
C LEU A 106 6.65 6.48 1.05
N HIS A 107 7.81 6.79 1.63
CA HIS A 107 9.00 5.94 1.57
C HIS A 107 8.75 4.59 2.22
N ASP A 108 8.23 4.55 3.46
CA ASP A 108 7.86 3.33 4.17
C ASP A 108 6.86 2.49 3.36
N ALA A 109 5.86 3.14 2.74
CA ALA A 109 4.89 2.45 1.89
C ALA A 109 5.54 1.88 0.62
N HIS A 110 6.44 2.63 -0.03
CA HIS A 110 7.17 2.19 -1.21
C HIS A 110 8.10 1.00 -0.90
N ASP A 111 8.78 1.04 0.25
CA ASP A 111 9.67 -0.04 0.68
C ASP A 111 8.90 -1.30 1.06
N ALA A 112 7.67 -1.18 1.57
CA ALA A 112 6.78 -2.32 1.78
C ALA A 112 6.43 -3.08 0.48
N PHE A 113 6.48 -2.43 -0.69
CA PHE A 113 6.26 -3.07 -2.00
C PHE A 113 7.53 -3.66 -2.62
N ARG A 114 8.71 -3.38 -2.06
CA ARG A 114 9.99 -3.89 -2.55
C ARG A 114 10.44 -5.03 -1.63
N GLU A 115 10.33 -6.27 -2.08
CA GLU A 115 10.97 -7.39 -1.37
C GLU A 115 12.50 -7.24 -1.47
N GLY A 116 13.10 -6.54 -0.51
CA GLY A 116 14.54 -6.38 -0.36
C GLY A 116 14.85 -5.78 1.02
N PRO A 117 15.72 -6.40 1.82
CA PRO A 117 16.05 -5.86 3.13
C PRO A 117 17.03 -4.69 2.98
N ASN A 118 16.65 -3.56 3.58
CA ASN A 118 17.51 -2.45 4.00
C ASN A 118 18.21 -1.65 2.87
N ASP A 119 17.45 -0.79 2.21
CA ASP A 119 17.97 0.51 1.77
C ASP A 119 17.41 1.58 2.72
N GLU A 120 17.94 1.69 3.95
CA GLU A 120 17.78 2.91 4.75
C GLU A 120 18.58 4.02 4.04
N CYS A 121 17.98 4.67 3.04
CA CYS A 121 18.43 5.96 2.57
C CYS A 121 17.80 7.03 3.46
N ASP A 122 18.30 7.16 4.69
CA ASP A 122 17.98 8.25 5.64
C ASP A 122 18.59 9.60 5.18
N GLN A 123 18.64 9.85 3.87
CA GLN A 123 18.97 11.17 3.35
C GLN A 123 17.67 11.84 2.95
N GLU A 124 17.02 12.46 3.94
CA GLU A 124 16.07 13.53 3.67
C GLU A 124 16.76 14.53 2.74
N LEU A 125 16.26 14.64 1.51
CA LEU A 125 16.81 15.56 0.53
C LEU A 125 16.59 16.98 1.07
N THR A 126 17.66 17.64 1.51
CA THR A 126 17.53 19.00 2.02
C THR A 126 16.97 19.91 0.93
N ASN A 127 16.28 20.99 1.32
CA ASN A 127 15.77 21.96 0.35
C ASN A 127 16.87 22.51 -0.57
N GLY A 128 18.12 22.60 -0.07
CA GLY A 128 19.30 22.94 -0.85
C GLY A 128 19.65 21.87 -1.89
N ALA A 129 19.73 20.60 -1.49
CA ALA A 129 19.97 19.50 -2.42
C ALA A 129 18.89 19.37 -3.51
N TYR A 130 17.62 19.63 -3.17
CA TYR A 130 16.55 19.68 -4.18
C TYR A 130 16.77 20.81 -5.19
N ALA A 131 17.17 22.00 -4.72
CA ALA A 131 17.43 23.14 -5.58
C ALA A 131 18.59 22.86 -6.54
N ASP A 132 19.68 22.25 -6.05
CA ASP A 132 20.84 21.89 -6.87
C ASP A 132 20.47 20.86 -7.96
N ILE A 133 19.65 19.86 -7.63
CA ILE A 133 19.14 18.89 -8.62
C ILE A 133 18.21 19.58 -9.61
N ALA A 134 17.30 20.42 -9.14
CA ALA A 134 16.37 21.15 -10.02
C ALA A 134 17.11 22.08 -10.98
N ASP A 135 18.23 22.66 -10.56
CA ASP A 135 19.10 23.49 -11.37
C ASP A 135 19.82 22.65 -12.44
N LEU A 136 20.36 21.49 -12.08
CA LEU A 136 20.98 20.54 -13.03
C LEU A 136 19.99 20.09 -14.11
N VAL A 137 18.75 19.76 -13.73
CA VAL A 137 17.72 19.37 -14.71
C VAL A 137 17.32 20.55 -15.59
N ARG A 138 17.34 21.78 -15.07
CA ARG A 138 17.07 22.99 -15.86
C ARG A 138 18.19 23.30 -16.85
N GLU A 139 19.43 22.99 -16.51
CA GLU A 139 20.55 23.06 -17.45
C GLU A 139 20.40 22.04 -18.59
N ALA A 140 19.95 20.82 -18.28
CA ALA A 140 19.70 19.79 -19.28
C ALA A 140 18.46 20.05 -20.15
N PHE A 141 17.42 20.68 -19.57
CA PHE A 141 16.14 20.96 -20.23
C PHE A 141 15.72 22.42 -20.00
N PRO A 142 16.31 23.40 -20.72
CA PRO A 142 16.09 24.82 -20.48
C PRO A 142 14.65 25.29 -20.73
N ASP A 143 13.88 24.56 -21.54
CA ASP A 143 12.48 24.85 -21.83
C ASP A 143 11.50 24.30 -20.77
N ALA A 144 11.99 23.45 -19.85
CA ALA A 144 11.16 22.87 -18.81
C ALA A 144 10.89 23.87 -17.68
N LYS A 145 9.61 24.15 -17.40
CA LYS A 145 9.19 24.99 -16.26
C LYS A 145 9.20 24.19 -14.96
N LEU A 146 10.39 23.96 -14.43
CA LEU A 146 10.58 23.23 -13.17
C LEU A 146 10.44 24.17 -11.96
N PRO A 147 9.90 23.68 -10.83
CA PRO A 147 9.89 24.44 -9.58
C PRO A 147 11.31 24.78 -9.12
N LYS A 148 11.49 25.97 -8.53
CA LYS A 148 12.78 26.46 -8.05
C LYS A 148 13.09 26.00 -6.63
N SER A 149 12.10 25.45 -5.93
CA SER A 149 12.23 24.96 -4.56
C SER A 149 11.27 23.82 -4.31
N PHE A 150 11.56 23.03 -3.27
CA PHE A 150 10.68 21.98 -2.79
C PHE A 150 9.29 22.52 -2.42
N ASN A 151 9.22 23.71 -1.81
CA ASN A 151 7.94 24.34 -1.45
C ASN A 151 7.13 24.77 -2.68
N GLU A 152 7.78 25.23 -3.74
CA GLU A 152 7.14 25.52 -5.02
C GLU A 152 6.65 24.23 -5.68
N ALA A 153 7.42 23.14 -5.61
CA ALA A 153 7.01 21.82 -6.09
C ALA A 153 5.79 21.29 -5.30
N LYS A 154 5.83 21.35 -3.95
CA LYS A 154 4.73 21.00 -3.05
C LYS A 154 3.48 21.84 -3.35
N SER A 155 3.65 23.13 -3.67
CA SER A 155 2.56 24.02 -4.07
C SER A 155 1.99 23.68 -5.45
N ALA A 156 2.84 23.34 -6.42
CA ALA A 156 2.42 22.87 -7.73
C ALA A 156 1.62 21.56 -7.62
N LEU A 157 2.07 20.60 -6.79
CA LEU A 157 1.34 19.37 -6.52
C LEU A 157 -0.05 19.63 -5.90
N LYS A 158 -0.18 20.64 -5.03
CA LYS A 158 -1.48 21.08 -4.50
C LYS A 158 -2.40 21.60 -5.61
N VAL A 159 -1.89 22.42 -6.53
CA VAL A 159 -2.65 22.91 -7.69
C VAL A 159 -3.09 21.77 -8.61
N LEU A 160 -2.24 20.74 -8.77
CA LEU A 160 -2.51 19.56 -9.57
C LEU A 160 -3.47 18.54 -8.90
N GLY A 161 -4.05 18.88 -7.75
CA GLY A 161 -5.00 18.02 -7.05
C GLY A 161 -4.39 16.77 -6.41
N LEU A 162 -3.05 16.70 -6.30
CA LEU A 162 -2.33 15.62 -5.62
C LEU A 162 -2.13 15.91 -4.13
N ASN A 163 -2.95 16.80 -3.56
CA ASN A 163 -2.92 17.06 -2.13
C ASN A 163 -3.54 15.89 -1.35
N TYR A 164 -3.37 15.97 -0.03
CA TYR A 164 -4.10 15.17 0.94
C TYR A 164 -4.77 16.12 1.92
N THR A 165 -5.81 15.61 2.55
CA THR A 165 -6.54 16.25 3.63
C THR A 165 -6.18 15.53 4.93
N LYS A 166 -5.97 16.30 5.99
CA LYS A 166 -5.74 15.76 7.34
C LYS A 166 -7.09 15.65 8.04
N ILE A 167 -7.43 14.45 8.48
CA ILE A 167 -8.63 14.18 9.26
C ILE A 167 -8.19 13.67 10.62
N ASP A 168 -8.57 14.34 11.69
CA ASP A 168 -8.19 13.91 13.03
C ASP A 168 -8.96 12.63 13.40
N ALA A 169 -8.31 11.72 14.10
CA ALA A 169 -8.88 10.46 14.54
C ALA A 169 -8.81 10.30 16.05
N CYS A 170 -9.77 9.57 16.63
CA CYS A 170 -9.68 9.15 18.03
C CYS A 170 -8.45 8.24 18.22
N PRO A 171 -7.63 8.43 19.27
CA PRO A 171 -6.50 7.52 19.58
C PRO A 171 -6.91 6.05 19.75
N ASN A 172 -8.15 5.85 20.21
CA ASN A 172 -8.75 4.53 20.40
C ASN A 172 -9.50 4.02 19.16
N ASP A 173 -9.43 4.70 18.02
CA ASP A 173 -10.02 4.29 16.74
C ASP A 173 -11.56 4.14 16.76
N CYS A 174 -12.22 4.90 17.65
CA CYS A 174 -13.69 4.86 17.78
C CYS A 174 -14.40 5.72 16.72
N MET A 175 -13.81 6.83 16.30
CA MET A 175 -14.43 7.80 15.39
C MET A 175 -13.38 8.67 14.69
N LEU A 176 -13.79 9.29 13.58
CA LEU A 176 -13.08 10.39 12.93
C LEU A 176 -13.74 11.72 13.32
N TYR A 177 -12.94 12.76 13.52
CA TYR A 177 -13.42 14.13 13.71
C TYR A 177 -13.71 14.76 12.34
N TRP A 178 -14.77 14.27 11.71
CA TRP A 178 -15.17 14.63 10.35
C TRP A 178 -16.69 14.93 10.31
N GLU A 179 -17.09 15.78 9.36
CA GLU A 179 -18.46 16.29 9.17
C GLU A 179 -19.11 16.76 10.47
N GLU A 180 -20.16 16.07 10.93
CA GLU A 180 -20.91 16.38 12.15
C GLU A 180 -20.02 16.41 13.40
N ASN A 181 -18.94 15.62 13.40
CA ASN A 181 -17.98 15.52 14.50
C ASN A 181 -16.74 16.41 14.31
N ALA A 182 -16.68 17.22 13.25
CA ALA A 182 -15.49 18.02 12.92
C ALA A 182 -15.11 19.03 14.03
N ASN A 183 -16.09 19.56 14.74
CA ASN A 183 -15.89 20.54 15.82
C ASN A 183 -15.78 19.91 17.21
N ALA A 184 -15.89 18.59 17.33
CA ALA A 184 -15.79 17.91 18.62
C ALA A 184 -14.37 18.02 19.19
N THR A 185 -14.30 18.24 20.50
CA THR A 185 -13.03 18.35 21.26
C THR A 185 -12.62 17.03 21.92
N SER A 186 -13.58 16.12 22.08
CA SER A 186 -13.40 14.78 22.65
C SER A 186 -14.21 13.75 21.87
N CYS A 187 -13.85 12.48 22.04
CA CYS A 187 -14.54 11.37 21.39
C CYS A 187 -15.89 11.09 22.08
N HIS A 188 -17.00 11.05 21.33
CA HIS A 188 -18.33 10.75 21.90
C HIS A 188 -18.50 9.29 22.37
N VAL A 189 -17.56 8.40 22.04
CA VAL A 189 -17.63 6.96 22.40
C VAL A 189 -16.78 6.64 23.64
N CYS A 190 -15.62 7.27 23.78
CA CYS A 190 -14.66 6.93 24.85
C CYS A 190 -14.15 8.14 25.65
N ASP A 191 -14.73 9.31 25.41
CA ASP A 191 -14.43 10.60 26.05
C ASP A 191 -12.97 11.07 25.95
N MET A 192 -12.14 10.38 25.17
CA MET A 192 -10.74 10.74 24.99
C MET A 192 -10.59 12.11 24.33
N PRO A 193 -9.68 12.97 24.82
CA PRO A 193 -9.45 14.27 24.22
C PRO A 193 -8.81 14.12 22.84
N ARG A 194 -9.22 14.98 21.90
CA ARG A 194 -8.67 15.08 20.54
C ARG A 194 -7.21 15.52 20.52
N TRP A 195 -6.87 16.48 21.37
CA TRP A 195 -5.60 17.19 21.38
C TRP A 195 -4.61 16.57 22.37
N LYS A 196 -3.31 16.63 22.07
CA LYS A 196 -2.24 16.32 23.03
C LYS A 196 -2.27 17.38 24.15
N SER A 197 -2.02 16.97 25.40
CA SER A 197 -1.77 17.89 26.51
C SER A 197 -0.35 18.42 26.38
N ASN A 198 -0.18 19.74 26.28
CA ASN A 198 1.14 20.35 26.35
C ASN A 198 1.54 20.40 27.83
N ASP A 199 2.54 19.61 28.24
CA ASP A 199 3.14 19.69 29.57
C ASP A 199 4.09 20.90 29.73
N THR A 200 4.14 21.79 28.75
CA THR A 200 4.85 23.07 28.80
C THR A 200 3.89 24.21 28.53
N GLU A 201 3.84 25.17 29.45
CA GLU A 201 3.14 26.45 29.35
C GLU A 201 3.68 27.32 28.20
N ASN A 202 3.48 26.89 26.96
CA ASN A 202 3.68 27.70 25.78
C ASN A 202 2.50 27.47 24.84
N ASP A 203 1.33 27.98 25.24
CA ASP A 203 0.40 28.54 24.26
C ASP A 203 1.13 29.72 23.59
N THR A 204 2.05 29.45 22.67
CA THR A 204 2.64 30.50 21.85
C THR A 204 1.53 31.06 20.97
N PRO A 205 1.09 32.32 21.19
CA PRO A 205 0.09 32.91 20.33
C PRO A 205 0.76 33.16 18.99
N LEU A 206 0.29 32.52 17.92
CA LEU A 206 0.57 33.04 16.58
C LEU A 206 -0.03 34.46 16.49
N GLU A 207 0.58 35.35 15.69
CA GLU A 207 0.19 36.77 15.52
C GLU A 207 -1.29 37.01 15.18
N ASN A 208 -2.08 35.96 14.93
CA ASN A 208 -3.52 35.98 14.64
C ASN A 208 -4.42 35.39 15.75
N GLY A 209 -3.93 35.12 16.96
CA GLY A 209 -4.75 34.68 18.10
C GLY A 209 -5.28 33.25 18.03
N LYS A 210 -4.77 32.40 17.13
CA LYS A 210 -5.11 30.97 17.06
C LYS A 210 -4.10 30.15 17.89
N ILE A 211 -4.62 29.43 18.89
CA ILE A 211 -3.84 28.46 19.67
C ILE A 211 -3.49 27.28 18.76
N HIS A 212 -2.21 26.97 18.60
CA HIS A 212 -1.75 25.80 17.84
C HIS A 212 -1.98 24.54 18.69
N ARG A 213 -2.96 23.71 18.30
CA ARG A 213 -3.28 22.45 18.98
C ARG A 213 -2.90 21.26 18.11
N ILE A 214 -2.12 20.34 18.65
CA ILE A 214 -1.66 19.14 17.93
C ILE A 214 -2.62 17.98 18.23
N PRO A 215 -3.25 17.37 17.21
CA PRO A 215 -4.13 16.24 17.41
C PRO A 215 -3.32 14.99 17.81
N LYS A 216 -3.95 14.08 18.57
CA LYS A 216 -3.29 12.86 19.04
C LYS A 216 -3.09 11.80 17.94
N LYS A 217 -3.97 11.76 16.94
CA LYS A 217 -3.90 10.84 15.79
C LYS A 217 -4.46 11.52 14.54
N ILE A 218 -3.77 11.37 13.41
CA ILE A 218 -4.15 11.97 12.12
C ILE A 218 -4.32 10.86 11.10
N LEU A 219 -5.42 10.88 10.36
CA LEU A 219 -5.63 10.13 9.13
C LEU A 219 -5.32 11.07 7.96
N ARG A 220 -4.41 10.67 7.08
CA ARG A 220 -4.15 11.36 5.81
C ARG A 220 -5.05 10.77 4.73
N TYR A 221 -5.91 11.59 4.17
CA TYR A 221 -6.89 11.20 3.16
C TYR A 221 -6.59 11.86 1.81
N PHE A 222 -6.43 11.06 0.76
CA PHE A 222 -6.15 11.51 -0.61
C PHE A 222 -7.46 11.57 -1.41
N PRO A 223 -7.97 12.76 -1.78
CA PRO A 223 -9.29 12.87 -2.41
C PRO A 223 -9.32 12.34 -3.86
N ILE A 224 -10.06 11.26 -4.13
CA ILE A 224 -10.05 10.61 -5.45
C ILE A 224 -10.61 11.48 -6.55
N LYS A 225 -11.68 12.23 -6.30
CA LYS A 225 -12.43 12.91 -7.38
C LYS A 225 -11.53 13.70 -8.32
N ARG A 226 -10.62 14.50 -7.76
CA ARG A 226 -9.67 15.32 -8.52
C ARG A 226 -8.61 14.49 -9.24
N ARG A 227 -8.18 13.39 -8.63
CA ARG A 227 -7.19 12.47 -9.19
C ARG A 227 -7.75 11.74 -10.42
N LEU A 228 -8.99 11.26 -10.37
CA LEU A 228 -9.66 10.67 -11.54
C LEU A 228 -9.91 11.69 -12.65
N GLN A 229 -10.38 12.91 -12.32
CA GLN A 229 -10.54 13.97 -13.33
C GLN A 229 -9.25 14.26 -14.07
N ARG A 230 -8.11 14.19 -13.38
CA ARG A 230 -6.79 14.46 -13.97
C ARG A 230 -6.41 13.42 -15.02
N LEU A 231 -6.78 12.16 -14.86
CA LEU A 231 -6.51 11.12 -15.86
C LEU A 231 -7.11 11.46 -17.24
N PHE A 232 -8.20 12.22 -17.26
CA PHE A 232 -8.84 12.71 -18.49
C PHE A 232 -8.24 14.00 -19.05
N MET A 233 -7.37 14.70 -18.32
CA MET A 233 -6.77 15.97 -18.76
C MET A 233 -5.61 15.79 -19.74
N CYS A 234 -4.93 14.65 -19.71
CA CYS A 234 -3.86 14.33 -20.65
C CYS A 234 -4.43 13.51 -21.80
N GLN A 235 -4.22 13.95 -23.05
CA GLN A 235 -4.80 13.29 -24.23
C GLN A 235 -4.39 11.81 -24.34
N GLU A 236 -3.14 11.51 -24.01
CA GLU A 236 -2.60 10.15 -24.03
C GLU A 236 -3.27 9.28 -22.95
N THR A 237 -3.22 9.71 -21.69
CA THR A 237 -3.86 8.99 -20.57
C THR A 237 -5.37 8.82 -20.78
N ALA A 238 -6.05 9.86 -21.25
CA ALA A 238 -7.48 9.84 -21.53
C ALA A 238 -7.86 8.82 -22.62
N SER A 239 -7.01 8.64 -23.64
CA SER A 239 -7.23 7.62 -24.66
C SER A 239 -7.16 6.19 -24.09
N TYR A 240 -6.30 5.97 -23.09
CA TYR A 240 -6.21 4.70 -22.38
C TYR A 240 -7.37 4.46 -21.42
N MET A 241 -8.07 5.50 -20.95
CA MET A 241 -9.25 5.35 -20.07
C MET A 241 -10.42 4.62 -20.75
N THR A 242 -10.39 4.46 -22.07
CA THR A 242 -11.38 3.67 -22.85
C THR A 242 -10.80 2.36 -23.40
N TRP A 243 -9.55 2.03 -23.05
CA TRP A 243 -8.81 0.89 -23.62
C TRP A 243 -9.53 -0.44 -23.43
N HIS A 244 -10.14 -0.66 -22.26
CA HIS A 244 -10.93 -1.86 -21.98
C HIS A 244 -12.09 -2.09 -22.97
N THR A 245 -12.49 -1.09 -23.75
CA THR A 245 -13.52 -1.25 -24.80
C THR A 245 -12.90 -1.30 -26.19
N SER A 246 -11.94 -0.42 -26.51
CA SER A 246 -11.43 -0.25 -27.89
C SER A 246 -10.13 -0.98 -28.20
N GLY A 247 -9.34 -1.34 -27.18
CA GLY A 247 -7.95 -1.78 -27.32
C GLY A 247 -7.71 -3.28 -27.22
N ARG A 248 -8.76 -4.10 -27.22
CA ARG A 248 -8.68 -5.55 -26.97
C ARG A 248 -9.00 -6.38 -28.21
N GLU A 249 -8.30 -7.51 -28.34
CA GLU A 249 -8.65 -8.56 -29.29
C GLU A 249 -9.62 -9.53 -28.62
N ASN A 250 -10.73 -9.87 -29.30
CA ASN A 250 -11.78 -10.72 -28.74
C ASN A 250 -11.48 -12.19 -29.06
N ASP A 251 -10.38 -12.71 -28.54
CA ASP A 251 -9.87 -14.07 -28.78
C ASP A 251 -10.42 -15.12 -27.80
N HIS A 252 -11.36 -14.73 -26.94
CA HIS A 252 -11.94 -15.52 -25.85
C HIS A 252 -10.94 -15.97 -24.76
N LEU A 253 -9.72 -15.42 -24.74
CA LEU A 253 -8.76 -15.63 -23.66
C LEU A 253 -8.92 -14.56 -22.57
N LEU A 254 -8.48 -14.89 -21.36
CA LEU A 254 -8.43 -13.93 -20.25
C LEU A 254 -7.20 -13.03 -20.43
N GLN A 255 -7.42 -11.81 -20.92
CA GLN A 255 -6.36 -10.83 -21.11
C GLN A 255 -6.39 -9.73 -20.04
N HIS A 256 -7.59 -9.41 -19.54
CA HIS A 256 -7.80 -8.33 -18.58
C HIS A 256 -9.04 -8.60 -17.70
N GLN A 257 -9.17 -7.89 -16.58
CA GLN A 257 -10.23 -8.05 -15.56
C GLN A 257 -11.65 -7.93 -16.15
N VAL A 258 -11.77 -7.19 -17.25
CA VAL A 258 -12.97 -7.03 -18.09
C VAL A 258 -13.52 -8.34 -18.66
N ASP A 259 -12.67 -9.35 -18.87
CA ASP A 259 -13.12 -10.67 -19.35
C ASP A 259 -13.73 -11.51 -18.22
N GLY A 260 -13.51 -11.09 -16.97
CA GLY A 260 -14.00 -11.71 -15.76
C GLY A 260 -15.52 -11.69 -15.63
N LYS A 261 -16.06 -12.71 -14.96
CA LYS A 261 -17.51 -12.83 -14.70
C LYS A 261 -18.06 -11.64 -13.92
N ALA A 262 -17.31 -11.13 -12.94
CA ALA A 262 -17.71 -9.99 -12.12
C ALA A 262 -17.97 -8.73 -12.96
N TRP A 263 -17.17 -8.51 -14.02
CA TRP A 263 -17.38 -7.39 -14.93
C TRP A 263 -18.64 -7.53 -15.75
N LYS A 264 -18.86 -8.71 -16.33
CA LYS A 264 -20.04 -9.02 -17.13
C LYS A 264 -21.33 -8.95 -16.30
N GLU A 265 -21.29 -9.43 -15.05
CA GLU A 265 -22.40 -9.33 -14.09
C GLU A 265 -22.71 -7.86 -13.76
N PHE A 266 -21.67 -7.05 -13.52
CA PHE A 266 -21.83 -5.62 -13.22
C PHE A 266 -22.44 -4.84 -14.40
N ASP A 267 -21.91 -5.03 -15.62
CA ASP A 267 -22.42 -4.35 -16.82
C ASP A 267 -23.88 -4.73 -17.14
N SER A 268 -24.26 -5.98 -16.85
CA SER A 268 -25.65 -6.44 -16.99
C SER A 268 -26.61 -5.76 -16.00
N LEU A 269 -26.15 -5.49 -14.78
CA LEU A 269 -26.97 -4.86 -13.73
C LEU A 269 -27.00 -3.33 -13.84
N TYR A 270 -25.95 -2.72 -14.38
CA TYR A 270 -25.83 -1.26 -14.55
C TYR A 270 -25.55 -0.88 -16.01
N PRO A 271 -26.51 -1.09 -16.93
CA PRO A 271 -26.30 -0.81 -18.36
C PRO A 271 -26.01 0.67 -18.64
N ASN A 272 -26.66 1.59 -17.91
CA ASN A 272 -26.40 3.04 -18.04
C ASN A 272 -24.96 3.42 -17.64
N PHE A 273 -24.33 2.65 -16.76
CA PHE A 273 -22.92 2.85 -16.41
C PHE A 273 -22.02 2.28 -17.50
N ALA A 274 -22.34 1.10 -18.01
CA ALA A 274 -21.57 0.40 -19.03
C ALA A 274 -21.64 1.07 -20.43
N GLU A 275 -22.70 1.86 -20.69
CA GLU A 275 -22.91 2.56 -21.96
C GLU A 275 -21.80 3.58 -22.26
N ASP A 276 -21.32 4.32 -21.25
CA ASP A 276 -20.21 5.25 -21.41
C ASP A 276 -18.88 4.57 -21.00
N PRO A 277 -17.98 4.25 -21.95
CA PRO A 277 -16.71 3.59 -21.65
C PRO A 277 -15.73 4.50 -20.89
N ARG A 278 -16.04 5.78 -20.69
CA ARG A 278 -15.22 6.69 -19.87
C ARG A 278 -15.53 6.54 -18.38
N ASN A 279 -16.60 5.83 -18.00
CA ASN A 279 -16.88 5.53 -16.60
C ASN A 279 -15.81 4.60 -16.02
N VAL A 280 -15.34 4.90 -14.81
CA VAL A 280 -14.14 4.31 -14.21
C VAL A 280 -14.48 3.11 -13.34
N LYS A 281 -13.82 1.99 -13.61
CA LYS A 281 -13.94 0.76 -12.81
C LYS A 281 -12.67 0.54 -12.00
N LEU A 282 -12.83 0.31 -10.70
CA LEU A 282 -11.72 0.28 -9.75
C LEU A 282 -11.65 -1.07 -9.03
N GLY A 283 -10.44 -1.52 -8.72
CA GLY A 283 -10.18 -2.63 -7.80
C GLY A 283 -9.49 -2.14 -6.53
N LEU A 284 -9.85 -2.65 -5.36
CA LEU A 284 -9.25 -2.28 -4.08
C LEU A 284 -8.28 -3.34 -3.61
N ALA A 285 -7.00 -3.02 -3.49
CA ALA A 285 -5.99 -3.89 -2.91
C ALA A 285 -5.60 -3.40 -1.51
N THR A 286 -5.56 -4.31 -0.54
CA THR A 286 -5.12 -4.01 0.83
C THR A 286 -4.30 -5.15 1.38
N ASP A 287 -3.13 -4.84 1.92
CA ASP A 287 -2.31 -5.77 2.70
C ASP A 287 -2.52 -5.55 4.20
N GLY A 288 -2.55 -6.63 5.00
CA GLY A 288 -2.39 -6.66 6.46
C GLY A 288 -3.02 -5.55 7.31
N PHE A 289 -4.08 -4.87 6.86
CA PHE A 289 -4.53 -3.61 7.46
C PHE A 289 -5.05 -3.83 8.89
N SER A 290 -4.29 -3.45 9.92
CA SER A 290 -4.71 -3.57 11.34
C SER A 290 -4.94 -2.19 11.97
N PRO A 291 -6.10 -1.56 11.75
CA PRO A 291 -6.40 -0.22 12.29
C PRO A 291 -6.54 -0.21 13.81
N PHE A 292 -6.60 -1.39 14.47
CA PHE A 292 -6.83 -1.54 15.91
C PHE A 292 -5.64 -2.13 16.70
N ASN A 293 -4.42 -2.08 16.15
CA ASN A 293 -3.17 -2.51 16.83
C ASN A 293 -3.21 -3.92 17.46
N SER A 294 -3.34 -4.98 16.65
CA SER A 294 -2.93 -6.32 17.12
C SER A 294 -1.42 -6.56 17.05
N MET A 295 -0.64 -5.62 16.48
CA MET A 295 0.82 -5.71 16.37
C MET A 295 1.46 -4.38 16.78
N SER A 296 2.57 -4.48 17.51
CA SER A 296 3.29 -3.39 18.19
C SER A 296 4.36 -2.80 17.26
N ILE A 297 4.03 -1.74 16.53
CA ILE A 297 5.00 -0.88 15.84
C ILE A 297 4.62 0.58 16.13
N ALA A 298 5.61 1.47 16.27
CA ALA A 298 5.44 2.87 16.67
C ALA A 298 4.59 3.69 15.68
N HIS A 299 4.60 3.31 14.41
CA HIS A 299 3.66 3.69 13.36
C HIS A 299 3.40 2.46 12.49
N SER A 300 2.17 2.30 12.01
CA SER A 300 1.82 1.20 11.10
C SER A 300 1.26 1.80 9.82
N THR A 301 2.07 1.80 8.76
CA THR A 301 1.68 2.28 7.43
C THR A 301 1.16 1.09 6.64
N TRP A 302 -0.16 1.03 6.45
CA TRP A 302 -0.80 -0.03 5.67
C TRP A 302 -1.41 0.59 4.42
N PRO A 303 -0.87 0.31 3.22
CA PRO A 303 -1.36 0.91 1.99
C PRO A 303 -2.73 0.33 1.63
N VAL A 304 -3.69 1.23 1.40
CA VAL A 304 -4.97 0.92 0.75
C VAL A 304 -4.86 1.45 -0.66
N ILE A 305 -4.70 0.56 -1.63
CA ILE A 305 -4.50 0.90 -3.03
C ILE A 305 -5.83 0.72 -3.77
N LEU A 306 -6.18 1.67 -4.63
CA LEU A 306 -7.14 1.40 -5.70
C LEU A 306 -6.41 1.33 -7.02
N ILE A 307 -6.83 0.40 -7.86
CA ILE A 307 -6.26 0.12 -9.17
C ILE A 307 -7.34 0.48 -10.19
N ASN A 308 -6.97 1.24 -11.21
CA ASN A 308 -7.87 1.62 -12.29
C ASN A 308 -7.92 0.55 -13.39
N TYR A 309 -9.00 -0.20 -13.47
CA TYR A 309 -9.20 -1.25 -14.47
C TYR A 309 -9.62 -0.72 -15.85
N ASN A 310 -9.72 0.59 -16.05
CA ASN A 310 -9.96 1.10 -17.39
C ASN A 310 -8.69 1.08 -18.25
N LEU A 311 -7.53 1.15 -17.59
CA LEU A 311 -6.22 1.29 -18.20
C LEU A 311 -5.67 -0.07 -18.67
N PRO A 312 -4.77 -0.10 -19.67
CA PRO A 312 -4.08 -1.31 -20.06
C PRO A 312 -3.19 -1.83 -18.92
N PRO A 313 -2.89 -3.15 -18.86
CA PRO A 313 -2.11 -3.78 -17.79
C PRO A 313 -0.71 -3.19 -17.51
N CYS A 314 -0.18 -2.36 -18.42
CA CYS A 314 1.13 -1.72 -18.29
C CYS A 314 1.08 -0.30 -17.70
N MET A 315 -0.11 0.24 -17.46
CA MET A 315 -0.32 1.61 -16.96
C MET A 315 -1.33 1.60 -15.81
N ASP A 316 -1.00 0.98 -14.68
CA ASP A 316 -1.86 1.01 -13.50
C ASP A 316 -1.50 2.23 -12.62
N ASP A 317 -2.38 3.22 -12.56
CA ASP A 317 -2.32 4.35 -11.61
C ASP A 317 -3.23 4.10 -10.39
N TYR A 318 -2.81 4.64 -9.23
CA TYR A 318 -3.26 4.23 -7.89
C TYR A 318 -4.06 5.33 -7.16
N GLU A 319 -5.21 5.08 -6.44
CA GLU A 319 -5.71 5.88 -5.25
C GLU A 319 -7.16 5.69 -4.69
N ALA A 320 -7.31 5.72 -3.34
CA ALA A 320 -8.40 5.53 -2.29
C ALA A 320 -9.52 6.56 -1.83
N ARG A 321 -10.84 6.24 -1.91
CA ARG A 321 -12.14 6.89 -1.45
C ARG A 321 -12.78 8.09 -2.21
N ASP A 322 -14.13 8.04 -2.35
CA ASP A 322 -15.13 9.02 -2.90
C ASP A 322 -16.24 8.33 -3.76
N LEU A 323 -16.27 7.00 -3.77
CA LEU A 323 -16.96 6.20 -4.80
C LEU A 323 -18.49 6.23 -4.78
N LYS A 324 -19.12 6.51 -3.63
CA LYS A 324 -20.59 6.52 -3.52
C LYS A 324 -21.20 7.68 -4.31
N GLU A 325 -20.68 8.88 -4.09
CA GLU A 325 -21.14 10.09 -4.79
C GLU A 325 -20.80 10.04 -6.28
N LEU A 326 -19.62 9.51 -6.63
CA LEU A 326 -19.18 9.35 -8.01
C LEU A 326 -20.10 8.42 -8.81
N LEU A 327 -20.62 7.35 -8.20
CA LEU A 327 -21.55 6.48 -8.92
C LEU A 327 -22.93 7.12 -9.10
N GLU A 328 -23.48 7.72 -8.04
CA GLU A 328 -24.88 8.20 -8.03
C GLU A 328 -25.06 9.47 -8.88
N PHE A 329 -24.23 10.48 -8.64
CA PHE A 329 -24.39 11.81 -9.25
C PHE A 329 -23.46 12.04 -10.45
N GLY A 330 -22.36 11.27 -10.53
CA GLY A 330 -21.30 11.56 -11.49
C GLY A 330 -20.55 12.85 -11.15
N LEU A 331 -19.46 13.09 -11.87
CA LEU A 331 -18.63 14.28 -11.71
C LEU A 331 -18.33 14.86 -13.09
N GLU A 332 -18.75 16.10 -13.34
CA GLU A 332 -18.47 16.79 -14.60
C GLU A 332 -16.96 16.80 -14.86
N THR A 333 -16.55 16.17 -15.95
CA THR A 333 -15.15 15.93 -16.30
C THR A 333 -14.94 16.25 -17.77
N TYR A 334 -13.79 16.84 -18.08
CA TYR A 334 -13.38 17.14 -19.44
C TYR A 334 -12.45 16.04 -19.95
N ASP A 335 -12.85 15.38 -21.03
CA ASP A 335 -12.04 14.39 -21.73
C ASP A 335 -11.24 15.07 -22.84
N SER A 336 -9.93 15.15 -22.65
CA SER A 336 -8.99 15.73 -23.61
C SER A 336 -8.79 14.89 -24.88
N SER A 337 -9.11 13.59 -24.85
CA SER A 337 -9.02 12.71 -26.03
C SER A 337 -10.19 12.94 -26.99
N SER A 338 -11.42 13.01 -26.46
CA SER A 338 -12.62 13.27 -27.25
C SER A 338 -12.99 14.75 -27.37
N ASN A 339 -12.33 15.62 -26.60
CA ASN A 339 -12.56 17.07 -26.53
C ASN A 339 -14.02 17.40 -26.11
N GLN A 340 -14.58 16.60 -25.19
CA GLN A 340 -15.96 16.69 -24.73
C GLN A 340 -16.06 16.70 -23.19
N ARG A 341 -17.14 17.27 -22.67
CA ARG A 341 -17.51 17.17 -21.25
C ARG A 341 -18.49 16.01 -21.06
N PHE A 342 -18.33 15.28 -19.97
CA PHE A 342 -19.21 14.19 -19.57
C PHE A 342 -19.27 14.07 -18.04
N ASP A 343 -20.31 13.41 -17.54
CA ASP A 343 -20.44 13.13 -16.11
C ASP A 343 -19.78 11.80 -15.78
N MET A 344 -18.52 11.86 -15.37
CA MET A 344 -17.71 10.69 -15.02
C MET A 344 -18.28 10.00 -13.79
N ARG A 345 -18.61 8.70 -13.91
CA ARG A 345 -18.96 7.84 -12.79
C ARG A 345 -17.81 6.91 -12.44
N ALA A 346 -17.73 6.49 -11.18
CA ALA A 346 -16.75 5.50 -10.74
C ALA A 346 -17.37 4.42 -9.85
N ALA A 347 -16.97 3.17 -10.03
CA ALA A 347 -17.47 2.03 -9.26
C ALA A 347 -16.32 1.13 -8.78
N LEU A 348 -16.42 0.65 -7.53
CA LEU A 348 -15.55 -0.40 -7.01
C LEU A 348 -16.06 -1.78 -7.46
N MET A 349 -15.25 -2.54 -8.18
CA MET A 349 -15.67 -3.83 -8.71
C MET A 349 -15.26 -5.00 -7.83
N THR A 350 -13.99 -5.01 -7.42
CA THR A 350 -13.39 -6.15 -6.73
C THR A 350 -12.51 -5.64 -5.60
N THR A 351 -12.29 -6.51 -4.62
CA THR A 351 -11.21 -6.30 -3.66
C THR A 351 -10.25 -7.48 -3.67
N VAL A 352 -8.99 -7.19 -3.39
CA VAL A 352 -7.90 -8.13 -3.31
C VAL A 352 -7.24 -7.91 -1.96
N SER A 353 -7.27 -8.91 -1.10
CA SER A 353 -6.76 -8.79 0.27
C SER A 353 -6.07 -10.07 0.72
N ASP A 354 -5.15 -9.95 1.67
CA ASP A 354 -4.67 -11.11 2.42
C ASP A 354 -5.72 -11.56 3.45
N PHE A 355 -5.44 -12.65 4.16
CA PHE A 355 -6.39 -13.23 5.11
C PHE A 355 -6.72 -12.29 6.31
N PRO A 356 -5.75 -11.61 6.94
CA PRO A 356 -6.02 -10.52 7.88
C PRO A 356 -6.87 -9.36 7.32
N ALA A 357 -6.52 -8.82 6.15
CA ALA A 357 -7.22 -7.66 5.60
C ALA A 357 -8.62 -8.02 5.11
N TYR A 358 -8.84 -9.25 4.63
CA TYR A 358 -10.19 -9.76 4.35
C TYR A 358 -11.10 -9.66 5.58
N ALA A 359 -10.60 -10.08 6.74
CA ALA A 359 -11.37 -10.01 7.99
C ALA A 359 -11.79 -8.56 8.32
N MET A 360 -10.92 -7.60 7.98
CA MET A 360 -11.16 -6.19 8.22
C MET A 360 -12.05 -5.55 7.16
N LEU A 361 -11.97 -5.97 5.90
CA LEU A 361 -12.81 -5.47 4.82
C LEU A 361 -14.22 -6.06 4.90
N SER A 362 -14.35 -7.37 5.03
CA SER A 362 -15.65 -8.06 5.10
C SER A 362 -16.32 -7.88 6.46
N GLY A 363 -15.55 -7.81 7.54
CA GLY A 363 -16.07 -7.94 8.90
C GLY A 363 -16.26 -9.40 9.36
N TRP A 364 -15.95 -10.37 8.51
CA TRP A 364 -16.01 -11.79 8.82
C TRP A 364 -14.82 -12.24 9.68
N SER A 365 -15.05 -13.16 10.62
CA SER A 365 -13.98 -13.71 11.45
C SER A 365 -13.14 -14.71 10.67
N THR A 366 -11.87 -14.36 10.43
CA THR A 366 -10.86 -15.28 9.87
C THR A 366 -10.16 -16.12 10.93
N LYS A 367 -10.72 -16.20 12.14
CA LYS A 367 -10.18 -16.99 13.25
C LYS A 367 -11.28 -17.87 13.83
N GLY A 368 -10.87 -19.03 14.36
CA GLY A 368 -11.76 -19.93 15.09
C GLY A 368 -12.45 -20.95 14.20
N TYR A 369 -13.74 -21.16 14.41
CA TYR A 369 -14.51 -22.24 13.77
C TYR A 369 -14.99 -21.87 12.36
N PHE A 370 -15.07 -20.58 12.04
CA PHE A 370 -15.63 -20.06 10.79
C PHE A 370 -14.57 -19.37 9.92
N ALA A 371 -13.30 -19.73 10.06
CA ALA A 371 -12.23 -18.96 9.43
C ALA A 371 -12.25 -18.99 7.89
N CYS A 372 -12.83 -20.03 7.28
CA CYS A 372 -12.78 -20.20 5.83
C CYS A 372 -13.74 -19.22 5.12
N PRO A 373 -13.23 -18.36 4.22
CA PRO A 373 -14.01 -17.37 3.47
C PRO A 373 -14.82 -17.99 2.33
N ASP A 374 -14.54 -19.21 1.91
CA ASP A 374 -15.32 -19.88 0.87
C ASP A 374 -16.46 -20.66 1.50
N CYS A 375 -16.16 -21.44 2.54
CA CYS A 375 -17.15 -22.26 3.25
C CYS A 375 -18.08 -21.44 4.17
N HIS A 376 -17.60 -20.34 4.77
CA HIS A 376 -18.35 -19.57 5.75
C HIS A 376 -19.00 -20.45 6.85
N TYR A 377 -20.33 -20.48 6.95
CA TYR A 377 -21.09 -21.29 7.92
C TYR A 377 -20.94 -22.81 7.70
N ASP A 378 -20.60 -23.23 6.47
CA ASP A 378 -20.36 -24.63 6.10
C ASP A 378 -18.92 -25.10 6.42
N THR A 379 -18.14 -24.30 7.17
CA THR A 379 -16.76 -24.64 7.53
C THR A 379 -16.70 -25.89 8.40
N ASP A 380 -16.12 -26.96 7.86
CA ASP A 380 -15.91 -28.20 8.61
C ASP A 380 -14.58 -28.15 9.38
N LEU A 381 -14.67 -28.10 10.70
CA LEU A 381 -13.55 -27.98 11.61
C LEU A 381 -13.52 -29.15 12.59
N GLU A 382 -12.33 -29.72 12.77
CA GLU A 382 -11.99 -30.49 13.97
C GLU A 382 -10.95 -29.77 14.83
N ARG A 383 -11.21 -29.63 16.14
CA ARG A 383 -10.22 -29.16 17.10
C ARG A 383 -9.44 -30.34 17.66
N LEU A 384 -8.15 -30.39 17.39
CA LEU A 384 -7.27 -31.47 17.86
C LEU A 384 -7.05 -31.37 19.39
N PRO A 385 -7.47 -32.35 20.20
CA PRO A 385 -7.46 -32.24 21.67
C PRO A 385 -6.06 -32.02 22.26
N CYS A 386 -5.04 -32.67 21.69
CA CYS A 386 -3.68 -32.64 22.24
C CYS A 386 -2.89 -31.38 21.85
N SER A 387 -3.17 -30.78 20.69
CA SER A 387 -2.44 -29.61 20.20
C SER A 387 -3.21 -28.30 20.37
N ASN A 388 -4.50 -28.37 20.72
CA ASN A 388 -5.42 -27.23 20.77
C ASN A 388 -5.50 -26.45 19.44
N LYS A 389 -5.13 -27.09 18.33
CA LYS A 389 -5.19 -26.51 16.99
C LYS A 389 -6.48 -26.86 16.28
N ASN A 390 -6.93 -25.91 15.49
CA ASN A 390 -8.08 -26.03 14.60
C ASN A 390 -7.60 -26.60 13.25
N CYS A 391 -8.18 -27.71 12.81
CA CYS A 391 -7.89 -28.34 11.52
C CYS A 391 -9.13 -28.32 10.63
N TYR A 392 -9.00 -27.75 9.44
CA TYR A 392 -10.06 -27.69 8.43
C TYR A 392 -9.94 -28.91 7.51
N ARG A 393 -10.95 -29.79 7.54
CA ARG A 393 -10.88 -31.11 6.88
C ARG A 393 -11.72 -31.20 5.60
N ALA A 394 -12.60 -30.24 5.38
CA ALA A 394 -13.52 -30.19 4.23
C ALA A 394 -12.90 -29.86 2.86
N THR A 395 -11.58 -29.89 2.71
CA THR A 395 -10.91 -29.53 1.43
C THR A 395 -11.34 -30.42 0.27
N ARG A 396 -11.77 -31.66 0.54
CA ARG A 396 -12.25 -32.62 -0.48
C ARG A 396 -13.63 -32.29 -1.04
N ARG A 397 -14.41 -31.41 -0.41
CA ARG A 397 -15.75 -30.99 -0.89
C ARG A 397 -15.67 -30.18 -2.19
N PHE A 398 -14.54 -29.50 -2.43
CA PHE A 398 -14.28 -28.72 -3.65
C PHE A 398 -13.86 -29.58 -4.85
N LEU A 399 -13.65 -30.88 -4.66
CA LEU A 399 -13.31 -31.80 -5.74
C LEU A 399 -14.57 -32.28 -6.45
N ASP A 400 -14.45 -32.53 -7.76
CA ASP A 400 -15.52 -33.13 -8.55
C ASP A 400 -16.11 -34.39 -7.87
N PRO A 401 -17.43 -34.63 -7.92
CA PRO A 401 -18.07 -35.78 -7.26
C PRO A 401 -17.47 -37.15 -7.63
N GLY A 402 -16.91 -37.28 -8.85
CA GLY A 402 -16.25 -38.49 -9.32
C GLY A 402 -14.76 -38.61 -8.95
N HIS A 403 -14.18 -37.61 -8.27
CA HIS A 403 -12.75 -37.55 -8.04
C HIS A 403 -12.27 -38.66 -7.08
N PRO A 404 -11.23 -39.45 -7.41
CA PRO A 404 -10.79 -40.60 -6.59
C PRO A 404 -10.47 -40.28 -5.13
N TRP A 405 -9.93 -39.08 -4.85
CA TRP A 405 -9.60 -38.67 -3.48
C TRP A 405 -10.83 -38.49 -2.56
N ARG A 406 -12.03 -38.31 -3.11
CA ARG A 406 -13.27 -38.28 -2.32
C ARG A 406 -13.57 -39.63 -1.68
N TYR A 407 -13.14 -40.73 -2.32
CA TYR A 407 -13.36 -42.10 -1.86
C TYR A 407 -12.15 -42.68 -1.11
N ASN A 408 -11.01 -41.98 -1.08
CA ASN A 408 -9.80 -42.44 -0.42
C ASN A 408 -9.89 -42.25 1.11
N LYS A 409 -10.53 -43.20 1.80
CA LYS A 409 -10.62 -43.15 3.27
C LYS A 409 -9.25 -43.27 3.95
N ARG A 410 -8.33 -44.02 3.34
CA ARG A 410 -7.06 -44.45 3.97
C ARG A 410 -6.10 -43.30 4.21
N ASN A 411 -6.00 -42.37 3.25
CA ASN A 411 -5.01 -41.27 3.31
C ASN A 411 -5.58 -39.98 3.91
N PHE A 412 -6.87 -39.93 4.22
CA PHE A 412 -7.56 -38.73 4.70
C PHE A 412 -8.23 -39.01 6.07
N ASP A 413 -9.47 -38.57 6.27
CA ASP A 413 -10.20 -38.57 7.55
C ASP A 413 -10.98 -39.87 7.85
N GLY A 414 -10.79 -40.92 7.04
CA GLY A 414 -11.52 -42.18 7.20
C GLY A 414 -12.95 -42.18 6.62
N VAL A 415 -13.41 -41.08 6.02
CA VAL A 415 -14.79 -40.92 5.52
C VAL A 415 -14.82 -40.73 3.99
N ILE A 416 -15.86 -41.25 3.34
CA ILE A 416 -16.14 -40.93 1.92
C ILE A 416 -16.80 -39.56 1.89
N GLU A 417 -16.25 -38.63 1.13
CA GLU A 417 -16.85 -37.31 0.97
C GLU A 417 -17.88 -37.32 -0.15
N GLU A 418 -19.17 -37.35 0.19
CA GLU A 418 -20.30 -37.33 -0.74
C GLU A 418 -21.01 -35.96 -0.78
N ARG A 419 -20.68 -35.05 0.15
CA ARG A 419 -21.34 -33.74 0.23
C ARG A 419 -20.98 -32.87 -0.98
N SER A 420 -21.88 -31.96 -1.35
CA SER A 420 -21.60 -30.99 -2.38
C SER A 420 -20.58 -29.95 -1.91
N GLU A 421 -20.00 -29.25 -2.88
CA GLU A 421 -19.23 -28.03 -2.65
C GLU A 421 -20.03 -27.08 -1.73
N PRO A 422 -19.39 -26.44 -0.74
CA PRO A 422 -20.02 -25.40 0.06
C PRO A 422 -20.61 -24.31 -0.82
N ILE A 423 -21.78 -23.79 -0.46
CA ILE A 423 -22.39 -22.67 -1.17
C ILE A 423 -21.77 -21.38 -0.61
N PRO A 424 -21.00 -20.62 -1.40
CA PRO A 424 -20.44 -19.37 -0.93
C PRO A 424 -21.56 -18.36 -0.63
N LEU A 425 -21.40 -17.58 0.43
CA LEU A 425 -22.33 -16.49 0.75
C LEU A 425 -22.35 -15.47 -0.39
N LYS A 426 -23.55 -15.19 -0.90
CA LYS A 426 -23.73 -14.12 -1.88
C LYS A 426 -23.78 -12.78 -1.13
N GLY A 427 -23.33 -11.72 -1.78
CA GLY A 427 -23.36 -10.39 -1.17
C GLY A 427 -24.77 -9.93 -0.79
N THR A 428 -25.80 -10.40 -1.49
CA THR A 428 -27.22 -10.20 -1.12
C THR A 428 -27.60 -10.82 0.22
N ASP A 429 -27.06 -12.01 0.51
CA ASP A 429 -27.33 -12.74 1.75
C ASP A 429 -26.61 -12.05 2.91
N VAL A 430 -25.37 -11.59 2.67
CA VAL A 430 -24.60 -10.78 3.62
C VAL A 430 -25.30 -9.46 3.93
N GLU A 431 -25.77 -8.74 2.90
CA GLU A 431 -26.49 -7.48 3.06
C GLU A 431 -27.77 -7.67 3.89
N TYR A 432 -28.51 -8.75 3.65
CA TYR A 432 -29.70 -9.09 4.43
C TYR A 432 -29.39 -9.39 5.89
N VAL A 433 -28.38 -10.23 6.15
CA VAL A 433 -27.95 -10.61 7.52
C VAL A 433 -27.42 -9.40 8.31
N LEU A 434 -26.76 -8.46 7.63
CA LEU A 434 -26.08 -7.34 8.28
C LEU A 434 -26.84 -6.01 8.27
N ARG A 435 -28.04 -5.95 7.70
CA ARG A 435 -28.81 -4.70 7.51
C ARG A 435 -28.91 -3.83 8.76
N ASP A 436 -29.15 -4.45 9.92
CA ASP A 436 -29.28 -3.76 11.21
C ASP A 436 -28.13 -4.07 12.17
N PHE A 437 -26.98 -4.54 11.64
CA PHE A 437 -25.85 -4.93 12.47
C PHE A 437 -25.19 -3.70 13.11
N PRO A 438 -25.14 -3.59 14.45
CA PRO A 438 -24.55 -2.42 15.09
C PRO A 438 -23.03 -2.45 14.96
N ASN A 439 -22.47 -1.45 14.28
CA ASN A 439 -21.03 -1.26 14.12
C ASN A 439 -20.43 -0.58 15.36
N GLU A 440 -19.82 -1.37 16.23
CA GLU A 440 -19.08 -0.85 17.38
C GLU A 440 -17.59 -0.71 17.05
N PHE A 441 -17.10 0.52 17.02
CA PHE A 441 -15.69 0.81 16.78
C PHE A 441 -14.95 1.14 18.08
N GLY A 442 -13.66 0.79 18.12
CA GLY A 442 -12.76 1.18 19.19
C GLY A 442 -11.93 0.02 19.75
N LYS A 443 -10.69 0.31 20.17
CA LYS A 443 -9.75 -0.68 20.74
C LYS A 443 -10.26 -1.36 22.01
N ASN A 444 -11.09 -0.66 22.79
CA ASN A 444 -11.56 -1.12 24.11
C ASN A 444 -12.93 -1.80 24.07
N GLN A 445 -13.48 -2.07 22.88
CA GLN A 445 -14.79 -2.73 22.77
C GLN A 445 -14.70 -4.20 23.21
N LYS A 446 -15.68 -4.65 23.99
CA LYS A 446 -15.79 -6.06 24.37
C LYS A 446 -16.17 -6.85 23.12
N LYS A 447 -15.44 -7.93 22.83
CA LYS A 447 -15.81 -8.86 21.75
C LYS A 447 -17.20 -9.42 22.05
N ARG A 448 -18.15 -9.24 21.13
CA ARG A 448 -19.42 -9.95 21.17
C ARG A 448 -19.12 -11.44 21.13
N LYS A 449 -19.56 -12.16 22.17
CA LYS A 449 -19.54 -13.62 22.19
C LYS A 449 -20.92 -14.06 21.70
N GLY A 450 -20.95 -14.82 20.60
CA GLY A 450 -22.13 -15.64 20.31
C GLY A 450 -22.22 -16.77 21.35
N ASP A 451 -23.40 -17.33 21.49
CA ASP A 451 -23.59 -18.54 22.27
C ASP A 451 -22.94 -19.74 21.55
N GLU A 452 -22.65 -20.83 22.27
CA GLU A 452 -22.08 -22.05 21.63
C GLU A 452 -23.00 -22.60 20.53
N ASP A 453 -24.31 -22.38 20.67
CA ASP A 453 -25.34 -22.83 19.72
C ASP A 453 -25.63 -21.81 18.60
N ASP A 454 -25.29 -20.53 18.77
CA ASP A 454 -25.47 -19.47 17.76
C ASP A 454 -24.23 -18.56 17.69
N PRO A 455 -23.15 -19.04 17.05
CA PRO A 455 -21.93 -18.28 16.92
C PRO A 455 -22.13 -17.11 15.96
N ILE A 456 -21.70 -15.91 16.38
CA ILE A 456 -21.75 -14.70 15.56
C ILE A 456 -20.36 -14.46 14.93
N PRO A 457 -20.10 -14.89 13.68
CA PRO A 457 -18.78 -14.73 13.05
C PRO A 457 -18.52 -13.29 12.60
N TRP A 458 -19.56 -12.46 12.49
CA TRP A 458 -19.48 -11.08 12.04
C TRP A 458 -19.08 -10.13 13.17
N ARG A 459 -18.20 -9.18 12.86
CA ARG A 459 -17.76 -8.13 13.79
C ARG A 459 -18.29 -6.74 13.44
N LYS A 460 -18.60 -6.52 12.17
CA LYS A 460 -19.14 -5.25 11.65
C LYS A 460 -19.77 -5.49 10.28
N MET A 461 -20.66 -4.59 9.89
CA MET A 461 -21.06 -4.36 8.51
C MET A 461 -20.01 -3.50 7.81
N SER A 462 -19.47 -4.00 6.70
CA SER A 462 -18.55 -3.23 5.86
C SER A 462 -19.25 -2.05 5.21
N ILE A 463 -18.54 -0.93 5.07
CA ILE A 463 -19.01 0.22 4.28
C ILE A 463 -19.22 -0.15 2.80
N LEU A 464 -18.53 -1.19 2.31
CA LEU A 464 -18.70 -1.66 0.94
C LEU A 464 -20.13 -2.18 0.69
N PHE A 465 -20.77 -2.76 1.70
CA PHE A 465 -22.17 -3.20 1.63
C PHE A 465 -23.18 -2.06 1.80
N GLN A 466 -22.73 -0.84 2.12
CA GLN A 466 -23.58 0.37 2.16
C GLN A 466 -23.62 1.11 0.82
N LEU A 467 -22.82 0.66 -0.15
CA LEU A 467 -22.87 1.16 -1.52
C LEU A 467 -24.15 0.62 -2.20
N PRO A 468 -24.77 1.37 -3.14
CA PRO A 468 -25.98 0.91 -3.84
C PRO A 468 -25.83 -0.44 -4.59
N TYR A 469 -24.59 -0.84 -4.86
CA TYR A 469 -24.18 -2.06 -5.56
C TYR A 469 -23.39 -3.01 -4.66
N GLY A 470 -23.38 -2.78 -3.35
CA GLY A 470 -22.53 -3.48 -2.39
C GLY A 470 -22.72 -5.00 -2.36
N SER A 471 -23.92 -5.49 -2.68
CA SER A 471 -24.22 -6.93 -2.77
C SER A 471 -23.56 -7.64 -3.96
N ILE A 472 -23.02 -6.89 -4.92
CA ILE A 472 -22.33 -7.43 -6.11
C ILE A 472 -20.80 -7.35 -5.93
N VAL A 473 -20.32 -6.44 -5.07
CA VAL A 473 -18.89 -6.30 -4.77
C VAL A 473 -18.38 -7.57 -4.10
N ARG A 474 -17.48 -8.28 -4.79
CA ARG A 474 -16.82 -9.47 -4.22
C ARG A 474 -15.62 -9.07 -3.41
N ILE A 475 -15.71 -9.29 -2.10
CA ILE A 475 -14.57 -9.17 -1.20
C ILE A 475 -13.77 -10.46 -1.32
N SER A 476 -12.58 -10.40 -1.94
CA SER A 476 -11.80 -11.60 -2.28
C SER A 476 -10.48 -11.64 -1.51
N ILE A 477 -9.99 -12.87 -1.29
CA ILE A 477 -8.68 -13.14 -0.70
C ILE A 477 -7.72 -13.60 -1.81
N ILE A 478 -6.47 -13.14 -1.78
CA ILE A 478 -5.40 -13.80 -2.53
C ILE A 478 -5.12 -15.14 -1.84
N SER A 479 -5.51 -16.24 -2.47
CA SER A 479 -4.97 -17.56 -2.16
C SER A 479 -3.53 -17.61 -2.67
N THR A 480 -2.55 -17.48 -1.78
CA THR A 480 -1.15 -17.81 -2.09
C THR A 480 -0.91 -19.30 -2.20
#